data_AF-A0A6N9UWL9-F1
#
_entry.id   AF-A0A6N9UWL9-F1
#
_cell.length_a   1.000
_cell.length_b   1.000
_cell.length_c   1.000
_cell.angle_alpha   90.00
_cell.angle_beta   90.00
_cell.angle_gamma   90.00
#
_symmetry.space_group_name_H-M   'P 1'
#
loop_
_entity.id
_entity.type
_entity.pdbx_description
1 polymer ?
#
loop_
_entity_poly.entity_id
_entity_poly.type
_entity_poly.pdbx_seq_one_letter_code
_entity_poly.pdbx_strand_id
1 'polypeptide(L)'
;GSAPGTGAAAWLPLRTLTHTTPTGTVAIPLDDLDPYRDLDDPVAPARLAAGEAAQWQRVFDDAVAILAGAGTGQGPGRLDPAAVRAVVPYGRTALTPPAPPTVAVSASSGDSFGAMVISRPGSALALAETLVHEFQHSKLAALLHLFPLLDDDREERYYAPWRADPRHLTGLLHGAYAFTGVAGFWHDRLTDPAHSEAAAYHFALRRLQCRLVVRTLLTSARLTAPGRRLVEGLARTLDGWLRVPVDRVALRRARK
;
A
#
# COMPACT_ATOMS: atom_id res chain seq x y z
N GLY A 1 -15.15 -32.53 -43.93
CA GLY A 1 -15.64 -31.97 -42.66
C GLY A 1 -14.44 -31.75 -41.77
N SER A 2 -14.06 -30.50 -41.56
CA SER A 2 -12.95 -30.16 -40.65
C SER A 2 -13.44 -30.29 -39.22
N ALA A 3 -12.77 -31.13 -38.42
CA ALA A 3 -13.03 -31.21 -37.00
C ALA A 3 -12.60 -29.89 -36.34
N PRO A 4 -13.44 -29.27 -35.49
CA PRO A 4 -12.98 -28.17 -34.66
C PRO A 4 -11.99 -28.72 -33.63
N GLY A 5 -10.78 -28.15 -33.60
CA GLY A 5 -9.76 -28.51 -32.61
C GLY A 5 -10.28 -28.28 -31.21
N THR A 6 -10.46 -29.37 -30.46
CA THR A 6 -10.67 -29.36 -29.02
C THR A 6 -9.34 -29.06 -28.34
N GLY A 7 -8.94 -27.79 -28.35
CA GLY A 7 -7.94 -27.30 -27.42
C GLY A 7 -8.55 -27.36 -26.02
N ALA A 8 -8.32 -28.46 -25.30
CA ALA A 8 -8.65 -28.54 -23.89
C ALA A 8 -8.01 -27.32 -23.20
N ALA A 9 -8.81 -26.56 -22.43
CA ALA A 9 -8.30 -25.47 -21.62
C ALA A 9 -7.28 -26.05 -20.64
N ALA A 10 -6.00 -25.96 -20.99
CA ALA A 10 -4.92 -26.46 -20.16
C ALA A 10 -4.92 -25.65 -18.87
N TRP A 11 -4.88 -26.34 -17.72
CA TRP A 11 -4.68 -25.68 -16.44
C TRP A 11 -3.41 -24.82 -16.49
N LEU A 12 -3.52 -23.56 -16.08
CA LEU A 12 -2.41 -22.62 -16.08
C LEU A 12 -1.92 -22.40 -14.63
N PRO A 13 -0.67 -22.76 -14.29
CA PRO A 13 -0.13 -22.47 -12.97
C PRO A 13 0.00 -20.96 -12.75
N LEU A 14 -0.30 -20.49 -11.54
CA LEU A 14 0.02 -19.13 -11.13
C LEU A 14 1.54 -18.90 -11.22
N ARG A 15 1.90 -17.70 -11.68
CA ARG A 15 3.28 -17.24 -11.63
C ARG A 15 3.59 -16.82 -10.21
N THR A 16 4.88 -16.77 -9.89
CA THR A 16 5.34 -16.30 -8.59
C THR A 16 6.37 -15.19 -8.79
N LEU A 17 6.29 -14.19 -7.92
CA LEU A 17 7.38 -13.27 -7.65
C LEU A 17 8.27 -13.94 -6.60
N THR A 18 9.56 -14.06 -6.88
CA THR A 18 10.52 -14.70 -5.99
C THR A 18 11.53 -13.70 -5.48
N HIS A 19 11.99 -13.83 -4.25
CA HIS A 19 13.12 -13.06 -3.74
C HIS A 19 13.94 -13.93 -2.78
N THR A 20 15.26 -13.79 -2.82
CA THR A 20 16.17 -14.57 -1.98
C THR A 20 16.48 -13.82 -0.70
N THR A 21 16.09 -14.38 0.44
CA THR A 21 16.46 -13.88 1.77
C THR A 21 17.59 -14.72 2.36
N PRO A 22 18.30 -14.25 3.41
CA PRO A 22 19.27 -15.08 4.14
C PRO A 22 18.68 -16.38 4.70
N THR A 23 17.36 -16.42 4.94
CA THR A 23 16.63 -17.57 5.49
C THR A 23 15.99 -18.48 4.43
N GLY A 24 16.11 -18.13 3.14
CA GLY A 24 15.58 -18.91 2.02
C GLY A 24 14.83 -18.07 0.99
N THR A 25 14.38 -18.73 -0.07
CA THR A 25 13.60 -18.09 -1.15
C THR A 25 12.15 -17.93 -0.72
N VAL A 26 11.67 -16.70 -0.75
CA VAL A 26 10.23 -16.39 -0.61
C VAL A 26 9.63 -16.38 -2.00
N ALA A 27 8.47 -17.02 -2.16
CA ALA A 27 7.70 -17.04 -3.40
C ALA A 27 6.27 -16.56 -3.13
N ILE A 28 5.87 -15.52 -3.84
CA ILE A 28 4.57 -14.84 -3.66
C ILE A 28 3.80 -14.96 -4.98
N PRO A 29 2.57 -15.48 -4.97
CA PRO A 29 1.72 -15.51 -6.16
C PRO A 29 1.62 -14.14 -6.85
N LEU A 30 1.90 -14.12 -8.15
CA LEU A 30 1.51 -13.06 -9.08
C LEU A 30 0.21 -13.52 -9.73
N ASP A 31 -0.92 -13.12 -9.13
CA ASP A 31 -2.22 -13.63 -9.55
C ASP A 31 -2.75 -12.86 -10.76
N ASP A 32 -2.34 -13.34 -11.93
CA ASP A 32 -2.80 -12.83 -13.21
C ASP A 32 -4.04 -13.57 -13.76
N LEU A 33 -4.58 -14.56 -13.05
CA LEU A 33 -5.64 -15.43 -13.58
C LEU A 33 -6.96 -15.34 -12.82
N ASP A 34 -6.97 -14.84 -11.57
CA ASP A 34 -8.21 -14.75 -10.78
C ASP A 34 -9.29 -13.93 -11.52
N PRO A 35 -10.53 -14.45 -11.64
CA PRO A 35 -11.60 -13.74 -12.32
C PRO A 35 -12.08 -12.49 -11.56
N TYR A 36 -11.90 -12.40 -10.26
CA TYR A 36 -12.30 -11.27 -9.39
C TYR A 36 -11.16 -10.26 -9.16
N ARG A 37 -10.17 -10.23 -10.05
CA ARG A 37 -9.01 -9.32 -9.96
C ARG A 37 -9.28 -7.88 -10.39
N ASP A 38 -10.40 -7.62 -11.05
CA ASP A 38 -10.84 -6.25 -11.33
C ASP A 38 -11.66 -5.72 -10.15
N LEU A 39 -11.69 -4.39 -9.97
CA LEU A 39 -12.41 -3.76 -8.86
C LEU A 39 -13.92 -3.60 -9.15
N ASP A 40 -14.32 -3.83 -10.40
CA ASP A 40 -15.70 -3.73 -10.87
C ASP A 40 -16.31 -5.14 -11.09
N ASP A 41 -16.33 -5.63 -12.32
CA ASP A 41 -16.94 -6.90 -12.70
C ASP A 41 -15.90 -8.03 -12.85
N PRO A 42 -16.30 -9.31 -12.71
CA PRO A 42 -15.42 -10.43 -12.99
C PRO A 42 -14.88 -10.39 -14.42
N VAL A 43 -13.58 -10.56 -14.57
CA VAL A 43 -12.86 -10.53 -15.86
C VAL A 43 -12.35 -11.91 -16.23
N ALA A 44 -12.47 -12.29 -17.51
CA ALA A 44 -11.95 -13.57 -17.98
C ALA A 44 -10.45 -13.73 -17.64
N PRO A 45 -9.97 -14.95 -17.31
CA PRO A 45 -8.54 -15.17 -17.09
C PRO A 45 -7.74 -14.75 -18.31
N ALA A 46 -6.75 -13.89 -18.11
CA ALA A 46 -5.82 -13.48 -19.14
C ALA A 46 -4.41 -13.73 -18.60
N ARG A 47 -3.52 -14.41 -19.31
CA ARG A 47 -2.13 -14.56 -18.83
C ARG A 47 -1.36 -13.27 -19.12
N LEU A 48 -0.50 -12.81 -18.19
CA LEU A 48 0.41 -11.72 -18.49
C LEU A 48 1.36 -12.14 -19.62
N ALA A 49 1.73 -11.21 -20.50
CA ALA A 49 2.82 -11.46 -21.42
C ALA A 49 4.10 -11.81 -20.61
N ALA A 50 4.93 -12.72 -21.13
CA ALA A 50 6.13 -13.17 -20.40
C ALA A 50 7.07 -12.01 -20.06
N GLY A 51 7.22 -11.03 -20.96
CA GLY A 51 8.01 -9.83 -20.72
C GLY A 51 7.47 -8.93 -19.61
N GLU A 52 6.15 -8.83 -19.48
CA GLU A 52 5.51 -8.05 -18.41
C GLU A 52 5.70 -8.72 -17.05
N ALA A 53 5.53 -10.04 -16.97
CA ALA A 53 5.83 -10.78 -15.74
C ALA A 53 7.30 -10.71 -15.34
N ALA A 54 8.22 -10.76 -16.31
CA ALA A 54 9.65 -10.55 -16.04
C ALA A 54 9.95 -9.13 -15.53
N GLN A 55 9.21 -8.12 -16.01
CA GLN A 55 9.32 -6.76 -15.48
C GLN A 55 8.78 -6.66 -14.06
N TRP A 56 7.65 -7.30 -13.75
CA TRP A 56 7.13 -7.39 -12.39
C TRP A 56 8.16 -7.99 -11.43
N GLN A 57 8.79 -9.10 -11.82
CA GLN A 57 9.86 -9.73 -11.05
C GLN A 57 11.02 -8.78 -10.77
N ARG A 58 11.53 -8.09 -11.80
CA ARG A 58 12.63 -7.10 -11.62
C ARG A 58 12.27 -5.98 -10.65
N VAL A 59 11.11 -5.35 -10.84
CA VAL A 59 10.66 -4.24 -9.98
C VAL A 59 10.41 -4.74 -8.55
N PHE A 60 9.92 -5.96 -8.39
CA PHE A 60 9.72 -6.58 -7.09
C PHE A 60 11.03 -6.85 -6.36
N ASP A 61 12.03 -7.42 -7.02
CA ASP A 61 13.36 -7.64 -6.43
C ASP A 61 13.99 -6.34 -5.92
N ASP A 62 13.97 -5.29 -6.74
CA ASP A 62 14.49 -3.98 -6.37
C ASP A 62 13.68 -3.35 -5.23
N ALA A 63 12.35 -3.50 -5.22
CA ALA A 63 11.49 -3.00 -4.15
C ALA A 63 11.75 -3.71 -2.82
N VAL A 64 11.97 -5.02 -2.85
CA VAL A 64 12.33 -5.80 -1.67
C VAL A 64 13.72 -5.41 -1.16
N ALA A 65 14.70 -5.21 -2.05
CA ALA A 65 16.01 -4.73 -1.66
C ALA A 65 15.93 -3.35 -0.97
N ILE A 66 15.09 -2.45 -1.50
CA ILE A 66 14.79 -1.16 -0.88
C ILE A 66 14.21 -1.37 0.53
N LEU A 67 13.21 -2.24 0.70
CA LEU A 67 12.59 -2.52 2.00
C LEU A 67 13.59 -3.11 3.02
N ALA A 68 14.46 -4.02 2.59
CA ALA A 68 15.47 -4.66 3.42
C ALA A 68 16.58 -3.70 3.87
N GLY A 69 16.94 -2.72 3.04
CA GLY A 69 18.00 -1.74 3.34
C GLY A 69 17.71 -0.83 4.54
N ALA A 70 16.45 -0.75 5.01
CA ALA A 70 16.05 0.08 6.14
C ALA A 70 16.31 -0.58 7.53
N GLY A 71 16.99 -1.73 7.56
CA GLY A 71 17.40 -2.45 8.77
C GLY A 71 16.33 -3.36 9.38
N THR A 72 16.72 -4.14 10.40
CA THR A 72 15.88 -5.19 11.05
C THR A 72 14.98 -4.66 12.17
N GLY A 73 14.95 -3.35 12.41
CA GLY A 73 14.11 -2.73 13.43
C GLY A 73 12.62 -2.84 13.10
N GLN A 74 11.78 -2.85 14.12
CA GLN A 74 10.32 -2.80 13.97
C GLN A 74 9.85 -1.35 13.83
N GLY A 75 8.83 -1.11 13.00
CA GLY A 75 8.25 0.23 12.86
C GLY A 75 7.07 0.28 11.89
N PRO A 76 6.29 1.37 11.92
CA PRO A 76 5.11 1.54 11.06
C PRO A 76 5.45 1.53 9.57
N GLY A 77 6.65 1.96 9.17
CA GLY A 77 7.11 1.98 7.77
C GLY A 77 7.83 0.74 7.29
N ARG A 78 7.83 -0.33 8.08
CA ARG A 78 8.50 -1.60 7.77
C ARG A 78 7.49 -2.62 7.28
N LEU A 79 7.93 -3.43 6.35
CA LEU A 79 7.21 -4.58 5.82
C LEU A 79 8.23 -5.71 5.66
N ASP A 80 7.90 -6.87 6.20
CA ASP A 80 8.53 -8.12 5.78
C ASP A 80 7.84 -8.57 4.48
N PRO A 81 8.54 -8.65 3.34
CA PRO A 81 7.96 -9.13 2.09
C PRO A 81 7.31 -10.51 2.22
N ALA A 82 7.78 -11.37 3.13
CA ALA A 82 7.17 -12.68 3.38
C ALA A 82 5.74 -12.60 3.96
N ALA A 83 5.33 -11.43 4.46
CA ALA A 83 3.96 -11.20 4.90
C ALA A 83 2.99 -10.91 3.74
N VAL A 84 3.49 -10.59 2.54
CA VAL A 84 2.65 -10.42 1.35
C VAL A 84 2.24 -11.79 0.82
N ARG A 85 0.93 -11.99 0.64
CA ARG A 85 0.32 -13.27 0.27
C ARG A 85 0.05 -13.41 -1.21
N ALA A 86 -0.22 -12.31 -1.91
CA ALA A 86 -0.37 -12.29 -3.36
C ALA A 86 -0.24 -10.85 -3.88
N VAL A 87 0.25 -10.69 -5.11
CA VAL A 87 0.17 -9.46 -5.89
C VAL A 87 -0.71 -9.73 -7.09
N VAL A 88 -1.76 -8.92 -7.25
CA VAL A 88 -2.77 -9.04 -8.29
C VAL A 88 -2.62 -7.84 -9.26
N PRO A 89 -2.13 -8.03 -10.49
CA PRO A 89 -1.87 -6.92 -11.40
C PRO A 89 -3.15 -6.22 -11.90
N TYR A 90 -3.27 -4.92 -11.64
CA TYR A 90 -4.39 -4.09 -12.11
C TYR A 90 -4.07 -3.31 -13.40
N GLY A 91 -5.09 -3.06 -14.24
CA GLY A 91 -4.98 -2.14 -15.39
C GLY A 91 -4.17 -2.67 -16.58
N ARG A 92 -4.38 -3.95 -16.92
CA ARG A 92 -3.62 -4.68 -17.95
C ARG A 92 -3.89 -4.11 -19.35
N THR A 93 -2.95 -3.39 -19.97
CA THR A 93 -2.81 -3.30 -21.45
C THR A 93 -1.58 -2.54 -21.99
N ALA A 94 -0.76 -1.86 -21.18
CA ALA A 94 0.37 -1.11 -21.74
C ALA A 94 1.74 -1.54 -21.18
N LEU A 95 2.66 -1.87 -22.09
CA LEU A 95 4.10 -2.05 -21.83
C LEU A 95 4.73 -0.83 -21.14
N THR A 96 4.06 0.32 -21.25
CA THR A 96 4.39 1.58 -20.59
C THR A 96 3.30 1.89 -19.57
N PRO A 97 3.65 2.25 -18.32
CA PRO A 97 2.64 2.76 -17.39
C PRO A 97 1.90 3.94 -18.04
N PRO A 98 0.59 4.10 -17.80
CA PRO A 98 -0.15 5.19 -18.40
C PRO A 98 0.48 6.54 -18.04
N ALA A 99 0.47 7.49 -18.97
CA ALA A 99 1.07 8.79 -18.76
C ALA A 99 0.40 9.50 -17.56
N PRO A 100 1.13 10.32 -16.78
CA PRO A 100 0.50 11.22 -15.82
C PRO A 100 -0.60 12.04 -16.53
N PRO A 101 -1.76 12.28 -15.90
CA PRO A 101 -2.04 12.16 -14.48
C PRO A 101 -2.84 10.90 -14.12
N THR A 102 -2.52 9.74 -14.70
CA THR A 102 -3.23 8.51 -14.31
C THR A 102 -2.98 8.15 -12.85
N VAL A 103 -4.06 7.86 -12.14
CA VAL A 103 -4.03 7.46 -10.73
C VAL A 103 -3.45 6.05 -10.68
N ALA A 104 -2.32 5.88 -9.99
CA ALA A 104 -1.82 4.56 -9.65
C ALA A 104 -2.87 3.87 -8.76
N VAL A 105 -3.56 2.88 -9.33
CA VAL A 105 -4.57 2.11 -8.59
C VAL A 105 -3.86 1.08 -7.74
N SER A 106 -4.21 1.07 -6.47
CA SER A 106 -3.81 0.06 -5.51
C SER A 106 -4.93 -0.14 -4.51
N ALA A 107 -5.19 -1.39 -4.15
CA ALA A 107 -6.23 -1.75 -3.20
C ALA A 107 -5.91 -3.06 -2.48
N SER A 108 -6.40 -3.18 -1.26
CA SER A 108 -6.42 -4.42 -0.48
C SER A 108 -7.84 -4.69 -0.02
N SER A 109 -8.21 -5.96 0.11
CA SER A 109 -9.47 -6.37 0.71
C SER A 109 -9.26 -6.88 2.13
N GLY A 110 -10.20 -6.58 3.01
CA GLY A 110 -10.21 -7.14 4.37
C GLY A 110 -10.42 -8.66 4.40
N ASP A 111 -11.04 -9.22 3.36
CA ASP A 111 -11.31 -10.66 3.24
C ASP A 111 -10.12 -11.43 2.67
N SER A 112 -9.07 -10.73 2.20
CA SER A 112 -7.87 -11.31 1.58
C SER A 112 -6.60 -10.73 2.20
N PHE A 113 -6.34 -11.07 3.46
CA PHE A 113 -5.20 -10.53 4.22
C PHE A 113 -3.86 -10.72 3.48
N GLY A 114 -3.19 -9.60 3.19
CA GLY A 114 -1.89 -9.59 2.53
C GLY A 114 -1.95 -9.82 1.02
N ALA A 115 -3.14 -9.97 0.41
CA ALA A 115 -3.32 -9.92 -1.04
C ALA A 115 -3.55 -8.47 -1.47
N MET A 116 -2.88 -8.06 -2.54
CA MET A 116 -2.82 -6.65 -2.96
C MET A 116 -3.07 -6.53 -4.45
N VAL A 117 -4.09 -5.77 -4.83
CA VAL A 117 -4.35 -5.37 -6.21
C VAL A 117 -3.51 -4.15 -6.50
N ILE A 118 -2.55 -4.25 -7.42
CA ILE A 118 -1.56 -3.20 -7.69
C ILE A 118 -1.43 -2.99 -9.19
N SER A 119 -1.66 -1.76 -9.65
CA SER A 119 -1.25 -1.33 -10.99
C SER A 119 0.28 -1.27 -11.06
N ARG A 120 0.87 -1.73 -12.17
CA ARG A 120 2.33 -1.82 -12.26
C ARG A 120 2.98 -0.45 -12.01
N PRO A 121 3.77 -0.30 -10.94
CA PRO A 121 4.34 1.00 -10.60
C PRO A 121 5.46 1.37 -11.57
N GLY A 122 5.69 2.68 -11.73
CA GLY A 122 6.74 3.21 -12.59
C GLY A 122 8.16 3.01 -12.06
N SER A 123 8.32 2.62 -10.79
CA SER A 123 9.63 2.39 -10.16
C SER A 123 9.53 1.41 -8.99
N ALA A 124 10.68 0.84 -8.61
CA ALA A 124 10.82 -0.02 -7.43
C ALA A 124 10.51 0.72 -6.12
N LEU A 125 10.89 1.99 -6.02
CA LEU A 125 10.58 2.83 -4.86
C LEU A 125 9.07 3.04 -4.70
N ALA A 126 8.36 3.26 -5.81
CA ALA A 126 6.91 3.36 -5.81
C ALA A 126 6.25 2.03 -5.43
N LEU A 127 6.76 0.89 -5.92
CA LEU A 127 6.27 -0.42 -5.49
C LEU A 127 6.48 -0.63 -3.99
N ALA A 128 7.66 -0.30 -3.46
CA ALA A 128 7.98 -0.46 -2.05
C ALA A 128 7.06 0.39 -1.15
N GLU A 129 6.77 1.65 -1.52
CA GLU A 129 5.78 2.48 -0.83
C GLU A 129 4.39 1.84 -0.88
N THR A 130 3.94 1.40 -2.06
CA THR A 130 2.63 0.77 -2.25
C THR A 130 2.48 -0.51 -1.41
N LEU A 131 3.48 -1.38 -1.39
CA LEU A 131 3.44 -2.60 -0.58
C LEU A 131 3.29 -2.28 0.92
N VAL A 132 3.99 -1.26 1.42
CA VAL A 132 3.82 -0.80 2.82
C VAL A 132 2.42 -0.26 3.05
N HIS A 133 1.90 0.56 2.13
CA HIS A 133 0.56 1.14 2.21
C HIS A 133 -0.52 0.06 2.30
N GLU A 134 -0.52 -0.87 1.35
CA GLU A 134 -1.49 -1.96 1.28
C GLU A 134 -1.37 -2.94 2.44
N PHE A 135 -0.16 -3.20 2.92
CA PHE A 135 0.01 -4.03 4.09
C PHE A 135 -0.59 -3.39 5.35
N GLN A 136 -0.48 -2.07 5.52
CA GLN A 136 -1.15 -1.39 6.62
C GLN A 136 -2.68 -1.49 6.50
N HIS A 137 -3.24 -1.43 5.29
CA HIS A 137 -4.66 -1.70 5.09
C HIS A 137 -5.05 -3.12 5.51
N SER A 138 -4.28 -4.13 5.09
CA SER A 138 -4.49 -5.53 5.51
C SER A 138 -4.44 -5.69 7.03
N LYS A 139 -3.45 -5.09 7.69
CA LYS A 139 -3.33 -5.12 9.16
C LYS A 139 -4.51 -4.48 9.87
N LEU A 140 -4.94 -3.31 9.43
CA LEU A 140 -6.08 -2.63 10.04
C LEU A 140 -7.37 -3.39 9.80
N ALA A 141 -7.58 -3.94 8.61
CA ALA A 141 -8.75 -4.74 8.29
C ALA A 141 -8.86 -5.97 9.21
N ALA A 142 -7.75 -6.69 9.43
CA ALA A 142 -7.70 -7.78 10.41
C ALA A 142 -8.05 -7.31 11.82
N LEU A 143 -7.58 -6.13 12.25
CA LEU A 143 -7.94 -5.57 13.56
C LEU A 143 -9.42 -5.20 13.65
N LEU A 144 -10.00 -4.63 12.59
CA LEU A 144 -11.42 -4.27 12.52
C LEU A 144 -12.33 -5.50 12.51
N HIS A 145 -11.86 -6.62 11.95
CA HIS A 145 -12.57 -7.90 12.02
C HIS A 145 -12.65 -8.44 13.45
N LEU A 146 -11.62 -8.22 14.26
CA LEU A 146 -11.55 -8.70 15.64
C LEU A 146 -12.16 -7.73 16.66
N PHE A 147 -12.07 -6.42 16.41
CA PHE A 147 -12.47 -5.39 17.35
C PHE A 147 -13.24 -4.27 16.65
N PRO A 148 -14.45 -3.90 17.10
CA PRO A 148 -15.06 -2.64 16.69
C PRO A 148 -14.19 -1.50 17.21
N LEU A 149 -13.63 -0.67 16.33
CA LEU A 149 -12.74 0.44 16.72
C LEU A 149 -13.49 1.77 16.85
N LEU A 150 -14.58 1.95 16.11
CA LEU A 150 -15.43 3.12 16.19
C LEU A 150 -16.87 2.75 15.85
N ASP A 151 -17.80 3.54 16.38
CA ASP A 151 -19.17 3.61 15.90
C ASP A 151 -19.25 4.71 14.82
N ASP A 152 -19.51 4.31 13.58
CA ASP A 152 -19.49 5.15 12.38
C ASP A 152 -20.86 5.10 11.70
N ASP A 153 -21.53 6.25 11.60
CA ASP A 153 -22.81 6.40 10.90
C ASP A 153 -22.68 6.32 9.38
N ARG A 154 -21.44 6.19 8.89
CA ARG A 154 -21.07 6.07 7.47
C ARG A 154 -21.34 7.35 6.65
N GLU A 155 -21.65 8.46 7.30
CA GLU A 155 -21.85 9.72 6.58
C GLU A 155 -20.52 10.33 6.11
N GLU A 156 -20.47 10.68 4.83
CA GLU A 156 -19.28 11.25 4.18
C GLU A 156 -19.21 12.76 4.41
N ARG A 157 -18.69 13.16 5.57
CA ARG A 157 -18.62 14.58 5.99
C ARG A 157 -17.22 15.06 6.36
N TYR A 158 -16.24 14.17 6.43
CA TYR A 158 -14.93 14.51 6.98
C TYR A 158 -13.87 14.65 5.89
N TYR A 159 -13.08 15.71 5.98
CA TYR A 159 -11.99 15.98 5.05
C TYR A 159 -10.83 14.99 5.22
N ALA A 160 -10.30 14.49 4.10
CA ALA A 160 -9.09 13.66 4.02
C ALA A 160 -8.05 14.32 3.10
N PRO A 161 -6.83 14.64 3.54
CA PRO A 161 -5.85 15.40 2.75
C PRO A 161 -5.34 14.74 1.46
N TRP A 162 -5.64 13.46 1.25
CA TRP A 162 -5.21 12.66 0.11
C TRP A 162 -6.35 12.40 -0.89
N ARG A 163 -7.54 12.95 -0.66
CA ARG A 163 -8.72 12.83 -1.54
C ARG A 163 -9.50 14.14 -1.59
N ALA A 164 -10.25 14.34 -2.67
CA ALA A 164 -11.09 15.53 -2.85
C ALA A 164 -12.50 15.34 -2.26
N ASP A 165 -13.02 14.11 -2.31
CA ASP A 165 -14.31 13.73 -1.74
C ASP A 165 -14.26 13.61 -0.21
N PRO A 166 -15.33 14.00 0.50
CA PRO A 166 -15.43 13.77 1.93
C PRO A 166 -15.48 12.28 2.24
N ARG A 167 -15.08 11.93 3.45
CA ARG A 167 -14.97 10.54 3.92
C ARG A 167 -15.82 10.37 5.17
N HIS A 168 -16.33 9.17 5.37
CA HIS A 168 -16.83 8.71 6.66
C HIS A 168 -15.65 8.37 7.59
N LEU A 169 -15.90 8.25 8.90
CA LEU A 169 -14.83 8.14 9.90
C LEU A 169 -14.01 6.85 9.76
N THR A 170 -14.64 5.74 9.37
CA THR A 170 -13.92 4.49 9.10
C THR A 170 -12.95 4.67 7.93
N GLY A 171 -13.33 5.42 6.90
CA GLY A 171 -12.47 5.73 5.77
C GLY A 171 -11.28 6.62 6.17
N LEU A 172 -11.48 7.56 7.10
CA LEU A 172 -10.40 8.33 7.70
C LEU A 172 -9.44 7.47 8.51
N LEU A 173 -9.94 6.53 9.32
CA LEU A 173 -9.10 5.62 10.09
C LEU A 173 -8.20 4.77 9.18
N HIS A 174 -8.76 4.24 8.09
CA HIS A 174 -8.00 3.48 7.09
C HIS A 174 -6.86 4.31 6.50
N GLY A 175 -7.17 5.50 6.00
CA GLY A 175 -6.14 6.36 5.41
C GLY A 175 -5.10 6.83 6.44
N ALA A 176 -5.52 7.20 7.65
CA ALA A 176 -4.60 7.60 8.71
C ALA A 176 -3.61 6.49 9.09
N TYR A 177 -4.10 5.25 9.21
CA TYR A 177 -3.26 4.10 9.54
C TYR A 177 -2.27 3.78 8.39
N ALA A 178 -2.75 3.71 7.15
CA ALA A 178 -1.90 3.41 6.00
C ALA A 178 -0.86 4.49 5.71
N PHE A 179 -1.26 5.76 5.69
CA PHE A 179 -0.32 6.86 5.45
C PHE A 179 0.62 7.13 6.63
N THR A 180 0.30 6.69 7.86
CA THR A 180 1.30 6.67 8.95
C THR A 180 2.39 5.64 8.65
N GLY A 181 2.04 4.50 8.06
CA GLY A 181 3.03 3.54 7.55
C GLY A 181 3.90 4.14 6.45
N VAL A 182 3.29 4.80 5.47
CA VAL A 182 4.03 5.52 4.41
C VAL A 182 4.94 6.61 4.98
N ALA A 183 4.50 7.37 5.97
CA ALA A 183 5.35 8.35 6.65
C ALA A 183 6.57 7.67 7.30
N GLY A 184 6.40 6.51 7.93
CA GLY A 184 7.51 5.71 8.45
C GLY A 184 8.46 5.27 7.33
N PHE A 185 7.93 4.79 6.21
CA PHE A 185 8.74 4.33 5.08
C PHE A 185 9.70 5.42 4.59
N TRP A 186 9.21 6.66 4.52
CA TRP A 186 10.02 7.82 4.14
C TRP A 186 10.92 8.34 5.26
N HIS A 187 10.48 8.30 6.52
CA HIS A 187 11.30 8.65 7.68
C HIS A 187 12.63 7.88 7.68
N ASP A 188 12.56 6.59 7.35
CA ASP A 188 13.72 5.71 7.41
C ASP A 188 14.68 5.86 6.22
N ARG A 189 14.34 6.74 5.27
CA ARG A 189 15.15 7.11 4.11
C ARG A 189 15.64 8.55 4.17
N LEU A 190 15.43 9.26 5.28
CA LEU A 190 15.92 10.64 5.42
C LEU A 190 17.44 10.75 5.27
N THR A 191 18.18 9.70 5.63
CA THR A 191 19.65 9.63 5.52
C THR A 191 20.13 8.86 4.29
N ASP A 192 19.24 8.37 3.44
CA ASP A 192 19.60 7.67 2.20
C ASP A 192 19.98 8.70 1.13
N PRO A 193 21.25 8.78 0.69
CA PRO A 193 21.69 9.77 -0.29
C PRO A 193 20.95 9.68 -1.63
N ALA A 194 20.46 8.50 -2.01
CA ALA A 194 19.75 8.31 -3.27
C ALA A 194 18.31 8.87 -3.23
N HIS A 195 17.74 9.01 -2.03
CA HIS A 195 16.32 9.31 -1.86
C HIS A 195 16.03 10.46 -0.88
N SER A 196 17.05 11.13 -0.32
CA SER A 196 16.91 12.07 0.80
C SER A 196 15.97 13.24 0.53
N GLU A 197 15.96 13.81 -0.69
CA GLU A 197 15.04 14.91 -1.04
C GLU A 197 13.58 14.43 -1.09
N ALA A 198 13.32 13.32 -1.78
CA ALA A 198 11.99 12.72 -1.86
C ALA A 198 11.50 12.29 -0.47
N ALA A 199 12.37 11.66 0.32
CA ALA A 199 12.10 11.26 1.69
C ALA A 199 11.74 12.46 2.56
N ALA A 200 12.52 13.55 2.51
CA ALA A 200 12.24 14.78 3.25
C ALA A 200 10.85 15.34 2.90
N TYR A 201 10.51 15.43 1.61
CA TYR A 201 9.21 15.94 1.18
C TYR A 201 8.06 15.02 1.61
N HIS A 202 8.11 13.73 1.27
CA HIS A 202 7.01 12.80 1.53
C HIS A 202 6.82 12.51 3.02
N PHE A 203 7.91 12.41 3.80
CA PHE A 203 7.81 12.29 5.25
C PHE A 203 7.14 13.52 5.87
N ALA A 204 7.55 14.73 5.46
CA ALA A 204 6.94 15.97 5.95
C ALA A 204 5.46 16.06 5.57
N LEU A 205 5.10 15.73 4.32
CA LEU A 205 3.73 15.75 3.83
C LEU A 205 2.85 14.77 4.63
N ARG A 206 3.24 13.48 4.64
CA ARG A 206 2.39 12.43 5.23
C ARG A 206 2.23 12.59 6.74
N ARG A 207 3.30 12.94 7.48
CA ARG A 207 3.16 13.14 8.94
C ARG A 207 2.22 14.30 9.28
N LEU A 208 2.21 15.38 8.49
CA LEU A 208 1.30 16.52 8.67
C LEU A 208 -0.15 16.13 8.35
N GLN A 209 -0.37 15.50 7.18
CA GLN A 209 -1.68 15.04 6.74
C GLN A 209 -2.29 14.03 7.73
N CYS A 210 -1.53 13.02 8.13
CA CYS A 210 -1.97 12.03 9.11
C CYS A 210 -2.26 12.67 10.46
N ARG A 211 -1.46 13.63 10.93
CA ARG A 211 -1.71 14.27 12.22
C ARG A 211 -3.02 15.05 12.23
N LEU A 212 -3.36 15.72 11.13
CA LEU A 212 -4.64 16.38 10.96
C LEU A 212 -5.80 15.38 11.08
N VAL A 213 -5.74 14.28 10.34
CA VAL A 213 -6.81 13.27 10.35
C VAL A 213 -6.91 12.57 11.70
N VAL A 214 -5.79 12.25 12.35
CA VAL A 214 -5.77 11.67 13.70
C VAL A 214 -6.39 12.63 14.73
N ARG A 215 -6.18 13.95 14.59
CA ARG A 215 -6.88 14.94 15.41
C ARG A 215 -8.39 14.83 15.21
N THR A 216 -8.86 14.82 13.96
CA THR A 216 -10.28 14.68 13.64
C THR A 216 -10.89 13.41 14.24
N LEU A 217 -10.20 12.26 14.12
CA LEU A 217 -10.64 11.00 14.72
C LEU A 217 -10.77 11.12 16.26
N LEU A 218 -9.79 11.74 16.94
CA LEU A 218 -9.83 11.90 18.39
C LEU A 218 -10.94 12.84 18.87
N THR A 219 -11.30 13.85 18.07
CA THR A 219 -12.29 14.88 18.47
C THR A 219 -13.71 14.57 18.02
N SER A 220 -13.88 13.82 16.93
CA SER A 220 -15.17 13.67 16.26
C SER A 220 -15.67 12.23 16.19
N ALA A 221 -14.79 11.23 16.33
CA ALA A 221 -15.22 9.84 16.27
C ALA A 221 -15.71 9.32 17.62
N ARG A 222 -16.76 8.50 17.59
CA ARG A 222 -17.21 7.69 18.73
C ARG A 222 -16.31 6.45 18.83
N LEU A 223 -15.08 6.66 19.30
CA LEU A 223 -14.07 5.60 19.45
C LEU A 223 -14.44 4.65 20.58
N THR A 224 -14.36 3.35 20.32
CA THR A 224 -14.39 2.33 21.37
C THR A 224 -13.09 2.38 22.18
N ALA A 225 -13.01 1.65 23.30
CA ALA A 225 -11.79 1.56 24.09
C ALA A 225 -10.56 1.08 23.27
N PRO A 226 -10.61 -0.01 22.46
CA PRO A 226 -9.50 -0.39 21.59
C PRO A 226 -9.21 0.65 20.49
N GLY A 227 -10.24 1.25 19.88
CA GLY A 227 -10.04 2.28 18.87
C GLY A 227 -9.34 3.52 19.42
N ARG A 228 -9.70 3.96 20.62
CA ARG A 228 -9.01 5.06 21.31
C ARG A 228 -7.53 4.76 21.52
N ARG A 229 -7.18 3.57 22.03
CA ARG A 229 -5.78 3.16 22.21
C ARG A 229 -5.00 3.19 20.89
N LEU A 230 -5.61 2.71 19.80
CA LEU A 230 -5.00 2.71 18.48
C LEU A 230 -4.73 4.14 17.99
N VAL A 231 -5.76 5.00 17.99
CA VAL A 231 -5.67 6.37 17.46
C VAL A 231 -4.72 7.23 18.31
N GLU A 232 -4.71 7.06 19.63
CA GLU A 232 -3.73 7.71 20.51
C GLU A 232 -2.30 7.19 20.27
N GLY A 233 -2.14 5.91 19.93
CA GLY A 233 -0.87 5.35 19.48
C GLY A 233 -0.35 6.03 18.21
N LEU A 234 -1.21 6.19 17.20
CA LEU A 234 -0.89 6.95 15.99
C LEU A 234 -0.51 8.40 16.33
N ALA A 235 -1.27 9.06 17.21
CA ALA A 235 -0.98 10.42 17.64
C ALA A 235 0.41 10.54 18.27
N ARG A 236 0.78 9.64 19.20
CA ARG A 236 2.10 9.64 19.85
C ARG A 236 3.23 9.46 18.83
N THR A 237 3.08 8.53 17.89
CA THR A 237 4.06 8.32 16.81
C THR A 237 4.24 9.58 15.98
N LEU A 238 3.13 10.17 15.52
CA LEU A 238 3.14 11.37 14.68
C LEU A 238 3.68 12.60 15.43
N ASP A 239 3.34 12.77 16.71
CA ASP A 239 3.87 13.85 17.56
C ASP A 239 5.38 13.71 17.76
N GLY A 240 5.89 12.48 17.92
CA GLY A 240 7.32 12.19 17.90
C GLY A 240 7.96 12.61 16.58
N TRP A 241 7.37 12.18 15.46
CA TRP A 241 7.87 12.49 14.12
C TRP A 241 7.77 13.95 13.72
N LEU A 242 6.82 14.72 14.25
CA LEU A 242 6.75 16.17 14.01
C LEU A 242 7.94 16.93 14.61
N ARG A 243 8.62 16.36 15.60
CA ARG A 243 9.85 16.91 16.18
C ARG A 243 11.11 16.55 15.39
N VAL A 244 11.03 15.58 14.47
CA VAL A 244 12.16 15.19 13.61
C VAL A 244 12.43 16.32 12.62
N PRO A 245 13.66 16.89 12.59
CA PRO A 245 14.00 17.96 11.68
C PRO A 245 13.94 17.47 10.23
N VAL A 246 13.45 18.32 9.34
CA VAL A 246 13.40 18.09 7.90
C VAL A 246 13.84 19.38 7.22
N ASP A 247 14.45 19.26 6.04
CA ASP A 247 14.82 20.41 5.21
C ASP A 247 13.66 21.41 5.07
N ARG A 248 13.99 22.71 5.13
CA ARG A 248 13.01 23.81 5.15
C ARG A 248 12.26 23.93 3.83
N VAL A 249 12.90 23.65 2.70
CA VAL A 249 12.25 23.68 1.38
C VAL A 249 11.21 22.56 1.29
N ALA A 250 11.59 21.34 1.67
CA ALA A 250 10.68 20.19 1.71
C ALA A 250 9.47 20.47 2.63
N LEU A 251 9.70 20.99 3.83
CA LEU A 251 8.63 21.32 4.79
C LEU A 251 7.68 22.40 4.27
N ARG A 252 8.19 23.43 3.58
CA ARG A 252 7.34 24.45 2.95
C ARG A 252 6.49 23.89 1.82
N ARG A 253 7.05 23.01 0.98
CA ARG A 253 6.32 22.33 -0.09
C ARG A 253 5.20 21.44 0.48
N ALA A 254 5.47 20.71 1.57
CA ALA A 254 4.53 19.81 2.22
C ALA A 254 3.33 20.48 2.91
N ARG A 255 3.34 21.81 3.09
CA ARG A 255 2.26 22.60 3.71
C ARG A 255 1.33 23.27 2.70
N LYS A 256 1.70 23.27 1.43
CA LYS A 256 0.87 23.78 0.34
C LYS A 256 -0.18 22.73 0.00
#